data_AF-A0A7X8XB85-F1
#
_entry.id   AF-A0A7X8XB85-F1
#
_cell.length_a   1.000
_cell.length_b   1.000
_cell.length_c   1.000
_cell.angle_alpha   90.00
_cell.angle_beta   90.00
_cell.angle_gamma   90.00
#
_symmetry.space_group_name_H-M   'P 1'
#
loop_
_entity.id
_entity.type
_entity.pdbx_description
1 polymer ?
#
loop_
_entity_poly.entity_id
_entity_poly.type
_entity_poly.pdbx_seq_one_letter_code
_entity_poly.pdbx_strand_id
1 'polypeptide(L)' 'MAVDEALKGNRDNLPVLVIFQDEARFGRMSLPQKCWVPAPMRPIVMQGVVREYSYAYTALAPMSGEMDWMIVRNFL' A
#
# COMPACT_ATOMS: atom_id res chain seq x y z
N MET A 1 -1.24 2.14 -16.73
CA MET A 1 -1.36 2.63 -18.12
C MET A 1 0.05 2.80 -18.67
N ALA A 2 0.34 2.28 -19.86
CA ALA A 2 1.65 2.51 -20.48
C ALA A 2 1.73 3.97 -20.94
N VAL A 3 2.88 4.62 -20.77
CA VAL A 3 3.08 6.04 -21.12
C VAL A 3 2.69 6.33 -22.58
N ASP A 4 2.91 5.38 -23.48
CA ASP A 4 2.53 5.46 -24.89
C ASP A 4 1.02 5.63 -25.14
N GLU A 5 0.17 5.10 -24.27
CA GLU A 5 -1.28 5.29 -24.38
C GLU A 5 -1.71 6.70 -23.97
N ALA A 6 -1.11 7.23 -22.90
CA ALA A 6 -1.37 8.59 -22.45
C ALA A 6 -0.95 9.62 -23.50
N LEU A 7 0.16 9.38 -24.21
CA LEU A 7 0.66 10.24 -25.28
C LEU A 7 -0.29 10.31 -26.49
N LYS A 8 -0.95 9.20 -26.86
CA LYS A 8 -1.91 9.16 -27.97
C LYS A 8 -3.13 10.07 -27.74
N GLY A 9 -3.51 10.30 -26.49
CA GLY A 9 -4.65 11.16 -26.12
C GLY A 9 -4.32 12.65 -26.05
N ASN A 10 -3.04 13.02 -26.06
CA ASN A 10 -2.58 14.39 -25.80
C ASN A 10 -2.61 15.27 -27.07
N ARG A 11 -3.81 15.58 -27.55
CA ARG A 11 -4.02 16.35 -28.81
C ARG A 11 -3.47 17.78 -28.75
N ASP A 12 -3.48 18.39 -27.57
CA ASP A 12 -3.03 19.76 -27.33
C ASP A 12 -1.55 19.85 -26.96
N ASN A 13 -0.83 18.73 -27.00
CA ASN A 13 0.59 18.61 -26.71
C ASN A 13 0.98 19.22 -25.35
N LEU A 14 0.12 19.03 -24.35
CA LEU A 14 0.36 19.47 -22.98
C LEU A 14 1.55 18.71 -22.37
N PRO A 15 2.26 19.28 -21.39
CA PRO A 15 3.30 18.56 -20.67
C PRO A 15 2.76 17.26 -20.06
N VAL A 16 3.46 16.16 -20.26
CA VAL A 16 3.08 14.84 -19.73
C VAL A 16 3.81 14.61 -18.41
N LEU A 17 3.03 14.35 -17.36
CA LEU A 17 3.55 13.96 -16.04
C LEU A 17 3.36 12.46 -15.85
N VAL A 18 4.45 11.75 -15.57
CA VAL A 18 4.41 10.33 -15.23
C VAL A 18 4.30 10.18 -13.72
N ILE A 19 3.21 9.53 -13.28
CA ILE A 19 2.88 9.32 -11.88
C ILE A 19 2.86 7.80 -11.60
N PHE A 20 3.48 7.40 -10.50
CA PHE A 20 3.46 6.03 -9.98
C PHE A 20 2.41 5.95 -8.89
N GLN A 21 1.54 4.94 -8.97
CA GLN A 21 0.48 4.72 -8.00
C GLN A 21 0.76 3.45 -7.19
N ASP A 22 0.50 3.51 -5.89
CA ASP A 22 0.50 2.34 -5.00
C ASP A 22 -0.67 2.37 -4.01
N GLU A 23 -0.99 1.19 -3.47
CA GLU A 23 -1.99 0.98 -2.43
C GLU A 23 -1.32 0.34 -1.20
N ALA A 24 -1.51 0.96 -0.04
CA ALA A 24 -1.02 0.45 1.23
C ALA A 24 -2.16 0.19 2.21
N ARG A 25 -2.12 -0.99 2.84
CA ARG A 25 -3.08 -1.39 3.86
C ARG A 25 -2.50 -1.23 5.25
N PHE A 26 -3.19 -0.47 6.09
CA PHE A 26 -2.82 -0.21 7.48
C PHE A 26 -3.85 -0.82 8.43
N GLY A 27 -3.39 -1.61 9.37
CA GLY A 27 -4.20 -2.17 10.45
C GLY A 27 -3.35 -3.05 11.34
N ARG A 28 -3.99 -3.80 12.24
CA ARG A 28 -3.23 -4.64 13.17
C ARG A 28 -2.55 -5.81 12.44
N MET A 29 -1.24 -5.70 12.26
CA MET A 29 -0.40 -6.81 11.79
C MET A 29 -0.11 -7.75 12.97
N SER A 30 -0.78 -8.89 13.02
CA SER A 30 -0.43 -9.95 13.96
C SER A 30 0.65 -10.84 13.35
N LEU A 31 1.91 -10.51 13.65
CA LEU A 31 3.05 -11.36 13.31
C LEU A 31 3.38 -12.22 14.54
N PRO A 32 3.15 -13.56 14.49
CA PRO A 32 3.62 -14.45 15.54
C PRO A 32 5.13 -14.27 15.74
N GLN A 33 5.53 -13.96 16.97
CA GLN A 33 6.94 -13.80 17.31
C GLN A 33 7.54 -15.12 17.80
N LYS A 34 8.86 -15.27 17.65
CA LYS A 34 9.59 -16.40 18.23
C LYS A 34 9.52 -16.29 19.76
N CYS A 35 9.25 -17.40 20.43
CA CYS A 35 9.35 -17.51 21.88
C CYS A 35 10.20 -18.73 22.26
N TRP A 36 10.83 -18.64 23.44
CA TRP A 36 11.63 -19.72 23.99
C TRP A 36 10.74 -20.79 24.60
N VAL A 37 11.13 -22.06 24.43
CA VAL A 37 10.48 -23.19 25.07
C VAL A 37 11.53 -24.27 25.36
N PRO A 38 11.46 -25.00 26.49
CA PRO A 38 12.38 -26.10 26.76
C PRO A 38 12.16 -27.29 25.81
N ALA A 39 13.25 -28.01 25.50
CA ALA A 39 13.16 -29.25 24.73
C ALA A 39 12.38 -30.34 25.51
N PRO A 40 11.57 -31.18 24.83
CA PRO A 40 11.35 -31.31 23.37
C PRO A 40 10.12 -30.54 22.86
N MET A 41 9.65 -29.51 23.57
CA MET A 41 8.38 -28.85 23.27
C MET A 41 8.46 -27.94 22.03
N ARG A 42 7.36 -27.81 21.29
CA ARG A 42 7.18 -26.81 20.23
C ARG A 42 6.36 -25.64 20.78
N PRO A 43 6.82 -24.38 20.63
CA PRO A 43 6.02 -23.24 21.06
C PRO A 43 4.78 -23.08 20.16
N ILE A 44 3.63 -22.88 20.79
CA ILE A 44 2.36 -22.60 20.13
C ILE A 44 1.90 -21.22 20.59
N VAL A 45 1.71 -20.30 19.64
CA VAL A 45 1.25 -18.94 19.91
C VAL A 45 -0.03 -18.68 19.12
N MET A 46 -1.04 -18.15 19.79
CA MET A 46 -2.29 -17.73 19.14
C MET A 46 -2.05 -16.48 18.30
N GLN A 47 -2.49 -16.50 17.05
CA GLN A 47 -2.44 -15.34 16.17
C GLN A 47 -3.82 -14.68 16.12
N GLY A 48 -3.99 -13.57 16.85
CA GLY A 48 -5.20 -12.78 16.74
C GLY A 48 -5.22 -11.98 15.44
N VAL A 49 -6.03 -12.37 14.45
CA VAL A 49 -6.23 -11.59 13.21
C VAL A 49 -7.40 -10.63 13.40
N VAL A 50 -7.15 -9.32 13.30
CA VAL A 50 -8.20 -8.30 13.25
C VAL A 50 -8.28 -7.79 11.82
N ARG A 51 -9.47 -7.89 11.21
CA ARG A 51 -9.72 -7.52 9.81
C ARG A 51 -10.19 -6.08 9.63
N GLU A 52 -9.71 -5.21 10.52
CA GLU A 52 -9.99 -3.78 10.49
C GLU A 52 -8.77 -3.10 9.87
N TYR A 53 -8.97 -2.56 8.67
CA TYR A 53 -7.90 -1.94 7.90
C TYR A 53 -8.37 -0.59 7.35
N SER A 54 -7.48 0.38 7.39
CA SER A 54 -7.58 1.60 6.57
C SER A 54 -6.68 1.43 5.35
N TYR A 55 -7.14 1.91 4.21
CA TYR A 55 -6.38 1.86 2.96
C TYR A 55 -5.90 3.26 2.61
N ALA A 56 -4.62 3.37 2.25
CA ALA A 56 -4.07 4.58 1.67
C ALA A 56 -3.73 4.31 0.20
N TYR A 57 -4.11 5.25 -0.65
CA TYR A 57 -3.77 5.27 -2.07
C TYR A 57 -2.91 6.50 -2.30
N THR A 58 -1.79 6.34 -2.99
CA THR A 58 -0.90 7.46 -3.30
C THR A 58 -0.53 7.41 -4.76
N ALA A 59 -0.43 8.56 -5.39
CA ALA A 59 0.07 8.76 -6.73
C ALA A 59 1.19 9.83 -6.67
N LEU A 60 2.42 9.47 -7.04
CA LEU A 60 3.64 10.28 -6.92
C LEU A 60 4.32 10.45 -8.28
N ALA A 61 4.74 11.68 -8.62
CA ALA A 61 5.67 11.94 -9.71
C ALA A 61 7.10 12.15 -9.17
N PRO A 62 8.03 11.18 -9.30
CA PRO A 62 9.37 11.26 -8.69
C PRO A 62 10.22 12.43 -9.20
N MET A 63 9.99 12.86 -10.44
CA MET A 63 10.77 13.91 -11.08
C MET A 63 10.39 15.31 -10.60
N SER A 64 9.11 15.56 -10.33
CA SER A 64 8.62 16.87 -9.86
C SER A 64 8.37 16.91 -8.35
N GLY A 65 8.22 15.75 -7.72
CA GLY A 65 7.83 15.63 -6.31
C GLY A 65 6.34 15.89 -6.07
N GLU A 66 5.55 16.13 -7.11
CA GLU A 66 4.10 16.28 -6.99
C GLU A 66 3.46 14.95 -6.60
N MET A 67 2.48 15.00 -5.69
CA MET A 67 1.73 13.83 -5.29
C MET A 67 0.28 14.17 -4.96
N ASP A 68 -0.58 13.18 -5.14
CA ASP A 68 -1.94 13.16 -4.62
C ASP A 68 -2.16 11.87 -3.82
N TRP A 69 -3.01 11.94 -2.81
CA TRP A 69 -3.23 10.81 -1.91
C TRP A 69 -4.65 10.81 -1.34
N MET A 70 -5.13 9.61 -1.01
CA MET A 70 -6.44 9.40 -0.40
C MET A 70 -6.35 8.32 0.67
N ILE A 71 -6.93 8.59 1.84
CA ILE A 71 -7.12 7.58 2.88
C ILE A 71 -8.60 7.21 2.93
N VAL A 72 -8.90 5.93 2.68
CA VAL A 72 -10.24 5.37 2.90
C VAL A 72 -10.28 4.83 4.32
N ARG A 73 -11.01 5.53 5.18
CA ARG A 73 -11.32 5.04 6.52
C ARG A 73 -12.43 4.02 6.43
N ASN A 74 -12.22 2.88 7.06
CA ASN A 74 -13.31 1.95 7.32
C ASN A 74 -14.14 2.52 8.48
N PHE A 75 -15.37 2.92 8.22
CA PHE A 75 -16.35 3.20 9.28
C PHE A 75 -16.90 1.86 9.75
N LEU A 76 -16.34 1.33 10.85
CA LEU A 76 -17.12 0.45 11.72
C LEU A 76 -17.94 1.32 12.67
#